data_AF-A0AB73TL25-F1
#
_entry.id   AF-A0AB73TL25-F1
#
_cell.length_a   1.000
_cell.length_b   1.000
_cell.length_c   1.000
_cell.angle_alpha   90.00
_cell.angle_beta   90.00
_cell.angle_gamma   90.00
#
_symmetry.space_group_name_H-M   'P 1'
#
loop_
_entity.id
_entity.type
_entity.pdbx_description
1 polymer ?
#
loop_
_entity_poly.entity_id
_entity_poly.type
_entity_poly.pdbx_seq_one_letter_code
_entity_poly.pdbx_strand_id
1 'polypeptide(L)'
;SHSENQKKYRRLKRYWKLLLKDSTTLEPLKRHYHRLFKRPISQTEIVDELLSYNEELRTAYHFCQLLRYYFVKRGTEGFQETLKTISSTLPQSFKKKFTIFHRYQSGISNAFKVSHSNGVTEGLNNKIKLIKRIAFGYRNFYNFRARIYLQQGLIFEN
;
A
#
# COMPACT_ATOMS: atom_id res chain seq x y z
N SER A 1 -1.98 19.64 -28.54
CA SER A 1 -3.06 20.57 -28.16
C SER A 1 -4.15 19.79 -27.39
N HIS A 2 -5.02 20.48 -26.64
CA HIS A 2 -5.92 19.99 -25.56
C HIS A 2 -6.50 18.55 -25.68
N SER A 3 -6.80 18.06 -26.89
CA SER A 3 -7.29 16.70 -27.17
C SER A 3 -6.36 15.58 -26.69
N GLU A 4 -5.04 15.68 -26.91
CA GLU A 4 -4.11 14.62 -26.49
C GLU A 4 -3.94 14.55 -24.97
N ASN A 5 -3.94 15.70 -24.29
CA ASN A 5 -3.91 15.74 -22.82
C ASN A 5 -5.19 15.13 -22.23
N GLN A 6 -6.36 15.39 -22.85
CA GLN A 6 -7.62 14.79 -22.44
C GLN A 6 -7.64 13.27 -22.64
N LYS A 7 -7.03 12.78 -23.72
CA LYS A 7 -6.86 11.35 -23.99
C LYS A 7 -5.93 10.67 -22.97
N LYS A 8 -4.76 11.27 -22.68
CA LYS A 8 -3.84 10.80 -21.62
C LYS A 8 -4.54 10.75 -20.26
N TYR A 9 -5.27 11.80 -19.89
CA TYR A 9 -6.06 11.85 -18.66
C TYR A 9 -7.10 10.73 -18.58
N ARG A 10 -7.89 10.50 -19.64
CA ARG A 10 -8.90 9.44 -19.66
C ARG A 10 -8.29 8.05 -19.49
N ARG A 11 -7.13 7.81 -20.11
CA ARG A 11 -6.39 6.54 -19.97
C ARG A 11 -5.86 6.36 -18.56
N LEU A 12 -5.18 7.35 -17.99
CA LEU A 12 -4.72 7.34 -16.60
C LEU A 12 -5.89 7.08 -15.64
N LYS A 13 -6.98 7.85 -15.76
CA LYS A 13 -8.18 7.68 -14.93
C LYS A 13 -8.85 6.32 -15.07
N ARG A 14 -8.83 5.70 -16.27
CA ARG A 14 -9.43 4.38 -16.47
C ARG A 14 -8.57 3.26 -15.91
N TYR A 15 -7.25 3.36 -16.03
CA TYR A 15 -6.32 2.25 -15.80
C TYR A 15 -5.40 2.46 -14.58
N TRP A 16 -5.62 3.50 -13.75
CA TRP A 16 -4.78 3.79 -12.57
C TRP A 16 -4.57 2.60 -11.64
N LYS A 17 -5.53 1.69 -11.51
CA LYS A 17 -5.39 0.49 -10.66
C LYS A 17 -4.27 -0.44 -11.14
N LEU A 18 -3.95 -0.46 -12.44
CA LEU A 18 -2.84 -1.24 -12.97
C LEU A 18 -1.49 -0.70 -12.47
N LEU A 19 -1.37 0.61 -12.26
CA LEU A 19 -0.15 1.22 -11.69
C LEU A 19 0.08 0.81 -10.23
N LEU A 20 -0.97 0.33 -9.53
CA LEU A 20 -0.87 -0.13 -8.14
C LEU A 20 -0.69 -1.64 -8.00
N LYS A 21 -0.94 -2.39 -9.09
CA LYS A 21 -0.78 -3.83 -9.13
C LYS A 21 0.71 -4.17 -9.05
N ASP A 22 1.03 -5.33 -8.47
CA ASP A 22 2.40 -5.83 -8.46
C ASP A 22 2.86 -6.09 -9.90
N SER A 23 3.97 -5.48 -10.28
CA SER A 23 4.51 -5.56 -11.64
C SER A 23 4.78 -7.00 -12.08
N THR A 24 5.12 -7.90 -11.15
CA THR A 24 5.38 -9.32 -11.42
C THR A 24 4.12 -10.12 -11.78
N THR A 25 2.94 -9.56 -11.48
CA THR A 25 1.64 -10.21 -11.70
C THR A 25 0.87 -9.63 -12.88
N LEU A 26 1.44 -8.65 -13.58
CA LEU A 26 0.89 -8.16 -14.84
C LEU A 26 0.95 -9.28 -15.87
N GLU A 27 -0.11 -9.45 -16.67
CA GLU A 27 -0.18 -10.50 -17.69
C GLU A 27 0.35 -9.95 -19.03
N PRO A 28 1.62 -10.21 -19.42
CA PRO A 28 2.21 -9.59 -20.62
C PRO A 28 1.68 -10.18 -21.93
N LEU A 29 1.32 -11.47 -21.92
CA LEU A 29 0.86 -12.20 -23.12
C LEU A 29 -0.64 -12.05 -23.38
N LYS A 30 -1.40 -11.69 -22.36
CA LYS A 30 -2.86 -11.61 -22.45
C LYS A 30 -3.27 -10.24 -23.00
N ARG A 31 -3.62 -10.22 -24.28
CA ARG A 31 -4.04 -9.00 -24.99
C ARG A 31 -5.56 -8.97 -25.14
N HIS A 32 -6.15 -7.82 -24.81
CA HIS A 32 -7.57 -7.57 -25.04
C HIS A 32 -7.74 -6.26 -25.79
N TYR A 33 -8.82 -6.14 -26.56
CA TYR A 33 -9.14 -4.89 -27.22
C TYR A 33 -9.55 -3.84 -26.19
N HIS A 34 -8.82 -2.72 -26.13
CA HIS A 34 -9.14 -1.62 -25.23
C HIS A 34 -9.58 -0.38 -26.02
N ARG A 35 -10.85 0.03 -25.87
CA ARG A 35 -11.45 1.15 -26.62
C ARG A 35 -10.65 2.46 -26.57
N LEU A 36 -10.03 2.78 -25.43
CA LEU A 36 -9.22 3.99 -25.27
C LEU A 36 -7.86 3.93 -26.00
N PHE A 37 -7.38 2.73 -26.32
CA PHE A 37 -6.16 2.48 -27.09
C PHE A 37 -6.45 2.15 -28.56
N LYS A 38 -7.68 1.74 -28.88
CA LYS A 38 -8.14 1.33 -30.22
C LYS A 38 -7.36 0.16 -30.82
N ARG A 39 -6.74 -0.67 -29.98
CA ARG A 39 -5.95 -1.84 -30.36
C ARG A 39 -5.98 -2.91 -29.26
N PRO A 40 -5.71 -4.19 -29.59
CA PRO A 40 -5.35 -5.19 -28.59
C PRO A 40 -4.04 -4.82 -27.88
N ILE A 41 -4.07 -4.74 -26.56
CA ILE A 41 -2.93 -4.33 -25.74
C ILE A 41 -2.94 -5.11 -24.41
N SER A 42 -1.78 -5.47 -23.88
CA SER A 42 -1.64 -6.19 -22.60
C SER A 42 -1.61 -5.23 -21.41
N GLN A 43 -1.73 -5.76 -20.19
CA GLN A 43 -1.63 -4.95 -18.98
C GLN A 43 -0.27 -4.27 -18.85
N THR A 44 0.82 -4.96 -19.22
CA THR A 44 2.18 -4.43 -19.20
C THR A 44 2.33 -3.27 -20.17
N GLU A 45 1.90 -3.46 -21.43
CA GLU A 45 1.96 -2.40 -22.44
C GLU A 45 1.09 -1.18 -22.06
N ILE A 46 -0.07 -1.39 -21.41
CA ILE A 46 -0.86 -0.29 -20.86
C ILE A 46 -0.05 0.48 -19.82
N VAL A 47 0.56 -0.20 -18.85
CA VAL A 47 1.37 0.44 -17.81
C VAL A 47 2.52 1.22 -18.45
N ASP A 48 3.29 0.62 -19.35
CA ASP A 48 4.40 1.27 -20.03
C ASP A 48 3.96 2.54 -20.78
N GLU A 49 2.83 2.47 -21.49
CA GLU A 49 2.28 3.63 -22.19
C GLU A 49 1.83 4.72 -21.21
N LEU A 50 1.21 4.38 -20.07
CA LEU A 50 0.82 5.35 -19.04
C LEU A 50 2.04 6.03 -18.40
N LEU A 51 3.10 5.27 -18.12
CA LEU A 51 4.32 5.80 -17.51
C LEU A 51 5.07 6.73 -18.48
N SER A 52 4.97 6.49 -19.78
CA SER A 52 5.53 7.40 -20.81
C SER A 52 4.92 8.80 -20.80
N TYR A 53 3.76 9.00 -20.16
CA TYR A 53 3.09 10.29 -20.16
C TYR A 53 3.75 11.32 -19.23
N ASN A 54 4.47 10.86 -18.21
CA ASN A 54 5.06 11.72 -17.20
C ASN A 54 6.23 11.02 -16.48
N GLU A 55 7.41 11.62 -16.54
CA GLU A 55 8.64 11.03 -15.97
C GLU A 55 8.64 10.97 -14.44
N GLU A 56 7.96 11.93 -13.78
CA GLU A 56 7.80 11.92 -12.32
C GLU A 56 6.97 10.70 -11.88
N LEU A 57 5.86 10.43 -12.56
CA LEU A 57 5.03 9.25 -12.33
C LEU A 57 5.81 7.96 -12.58
N ARG A 58 6.60 7.90 -13.65
CA ARG A 58 7.48 6.77 -13.97
C ARG A 58 8.48 6.51 -12.85
N THR A 59 9.19 7.54 -12.41
CA THR A 59 10.16 7.47 -11.32
C THR A 59 9.50 7.00 -10.03
N ALA A 60 8.35 7.59 -9.67
CA ALA A 60 7.60 7.22 -8.47
C ALA A 60 7.10 5.77 -8.51
N TYR A 61 6.60 5.32 -9.67
CA TYR A 61 6.15 3.95 -9.88
C TYR A 61 7.28 2.94 -9.66
N HIS A 62 8.42 3.12 -10.33
CA HIS A 62 9.55 2.18 -10.20
C HIS A 62 10.08 2.12 -8.76
N PHE A 63 10.18 3.28 -8.09
CA PHE A 63 10.54 3.34 -6.68
C PHE A 63 9.58 2.51 -5.79
N CYS A 64 8.26 2.68 -5.97
CA CYS A 64 7.27 1.95 -5.18
C CYS A 64 7.28 0.44 -5.47
N GLN A 65 7.46 0.05 -6.74
CA GLN A 65 7.54 -1.35 -7.14
C GLN A 65 8.81 -2.01 -6.58
N LEU A 66 9.94 -1.30 -6.53
CA LEU A 66 11.18 -1.82 -5.95
C LEU A 66 11.07 -2.02 -4.44
N LEU A 67 10.46 -1.08 -3.72
CA LEU A 67 10.15 -1.27 -2.30
C LEU A 67 9.24 -2.48 -2.06
N ARG A 68 8.19 -2.64 -2.90
CA ARG A 68 7.30 -3.81 -2.83
C ARG A 68 8.05 -5.11 -3.08
N TYR A 69 8.92 -5.14 -4.09
CA TYR A 69 9.75 -6.30 -4.42
C TYR A 69 10.56 -6.76 -3.20
N TYR A 70 11.32 -5.85 -2.59
CA TYR A 70 12.12 -6.18 -1.41
C TYR A 70 11.26 -6.58 -0.21
N PHE A 71 10.10 -5.94 -0.02
CA PHE A 71 9.14 -6.32 1.01
C PHE A 71 8.66 -7.78 0.86
N VAL A 72 8.24 -8.16 -0.35
CA VAL A 72 7.78 -9.54 -0.64
C VAL A 72 8.91 -10.55 -0.51
N LYS A 73 10.11 -10.22 -1.00
CA LYS A 73 11.30 -11.08 -0.91
C LYS A 73 11.98 -11.09 0.45
N ARG A 74 11.44 -10.37 1.42
CA ARG A 74 12.01 -10.20 2.77
C ARG A 74 13.45 -9.65 2.77
N GLY A 75 13.82 -8.85 1.77
CA GLY A 75 15.16 -8.27 1.62
C GLY A 75 15.32 -6.93 2.35
N THR A 76 15.69 -6.96 3.63
CA THR A 76 15.81 -5.75 4.46
C THR A 76 16.82 -4.73 3.93
N GLU A 77 18.01 -5.17 3.52
CA GLU A 77 19.09 -4.29 3.06
C GLU A 77 18.68 -3.54 1.80
N GLY A 78 18.20 -4.25 0.78
CA GLY A 78 17.71 -3.63 -0.45
C GLY A 78 16.51 -2.72 -0.23
N PHE A 79 15.61 -3.03 0.72
CA PHE A 79 14.52 -2.12 1.08
C PHE A 79 15.05 -0.81 1.68
N GLN A 80 16.02 -0.88 2.60
CA GLN A 80 16.63 0.29 3.23
C GLN A 80 17.47 1.11 2.25
N GLU A 81 18.22 0.45 1.37
CA GLU A 81 18.97 1.11 0.30
C GLU A 81 18.02 1.86 -0.64
N THR A 82 16.95 1.20 -1.08
CA THR A 82 15.93 1.81 -1.94
C THR A 82 15.35 3.08 -1.30
N LEU A 83 15.04 3.06 0.01
CA LEU A 83 14.55 4.25 0.72
C LEU A 83 15.53 5.43 0.68
N LYS A 84 16.85 5.16 0.75
CA LYS A 84 17.90 6.18 0.68
C LYS A 84 18.08 6.73 -0.73
N THR A 85 17.82 5.93 -1.76
CA THR A 85 17.97 6.31 -3.17
C THR A 85 16.71 6.93 -3.77
N ILE A 86 15.82 7.49 -2.94
CA ILE A 86 14.64 8.19 -3.44
C ILE A 86 15.07 9.39 -4.31
N SER A 87 14.59 9.44 -5.56
CA SER A 87 15.04 10.45 -6.51
C SER A 87 14.76 11.88 -6.02
N SER A 88 15.75 12.77 -6.18
CA SER A 88 15.62 14.19 -5.88
C SER A 88 14.55 14.87 -6.73
N THR A 89 14.30 14.36 -7.94
CA THR A 89 13.29 14.86 -8.90
C THR A 89 11.86 14.67 -8.42
N LEU A 90 11.62 13.80 -7.43
CA LEU A 90 10.28 13.55 -6.91
C LEU A 90 9.81 14.67 -5.96
N PRO A 91 8.51 15.00 -5.95
CA PRO A 91 7.95 16.05 -5.11
C PRO A 91 8.22 15.82 -3.63
N GLN A 92 8.39 16.91 -2.88
CA GLN A 92 8.58 16.82 -1.43
C GLN A 92 7.40 16.17 -0.72
N SER A 93 6.17 16.37 -1.21
CA SER A 93 4.97 15.71 -0.69
C SER A 93 5.00 14.19 -0.84
N PHE A 94 5.63 13.67 -1.89
CA PHE A 94 5.87 12.25 -2.09
C PHE A 94 6.94 11.75 -1.11
N LYS A 95 8.11 12.39 -1.10
CA LYS A 95 9.24 12.01 -0.23
C LYS A 95 8.87 12.00 1.26
N LYS A 96 8.08 12.99 1.72
CA LYS A 96 7.59 13.08 3.10
C LYS A 96 6.86 11.82 3.56
N LYS A 97 6.13 11.12 2.69
CA LYS A 97 5.41 9.88 3.03
C LYS A 97 6.35 8.75 3.46
N PHE A 98 7.60 8.78 3.01
CA PHE A 98 8.58 7.73 3.29
C PHE A 98 9.46 8.02 4.51
N THR A 99 9.41 9.25 5.06
CA THR A 99 10.19 9.61 6.26
C THR A 99 9.83 8.77 7.48
N ILE A 100 8.58 8.28 7.55
CA ILE A 100 8.12 7.38 8.60
C ILE A 100 8.91 6.06 8.64
N PHE A 101 9.37 5.55 7.49
CA PHE A 101 10.14 4.32 7.45
C PHE A 101 11.53 4.49 8.06
N HIS A 102 12.13 5.68 7.95
CA HIS A 102 13.38 5.98 8.65
C HIS A 102 13.17 6.06 10.17
N ARG A 103 12.06 6.68 10.61
CA ARG A 103 11.73 6.76 12.04
C ARG A 103 11.55 5.40 12.70
N TYR A 104 10.91 4.45 12.00
CA TYR A 104 10.60 3.11 12.52
C TYR A 104 11.49 2.01 11.93
N GLN A 105 12.71 2.36 11.51
CA GLN A 105 13.61 1.43 10.81
C GLN A 105 13.86 0.13 11.57
N SER A 106 14.03 0.19 12.90
CA SER A 106 14.22 -0.99 13.75
C SER A 106 13.01 -1.92 13.73
N GLY A 107 11.80 -1.37 13.89
CA GLY A 107 10.55 -2.13 13.82
C GLY A 107 10.31 -2.75 12.45
N ILE A 108 10.64 -2.02 11.38
CA ILE A 108 10.56 -2.53 10.01
C ILE A 108 11.56 -3.67 9.82
N SER A 109 12.82 -3.50 10.21
CA SER A 109 13.84 -4.56 10.14
C SER A 109 13.41 -5.83 10.88
N ASN A 110 12.79 -5.68 12.05
CA ASN A 110 12.23 -6.81 12.78
C ASN A 110 11.07 -7.47 12.01
N ALA A 111 10.16 -6.68 11.41
CA ALA A 111 9.06 -7.19 10.59
C ALA A 111 9.53 -7.98 9.36
N PHE A 112 10.74 -7.72 8.86
CA PHE A 112 11.37 -8.52 7.81
C PHE A 112 11.87 -9.89 8.30
N LYS A 113 12.31 -9.98 9.57
CA LYS A 113 12.84 -11.21 10.18
C LYS A 113 11.73 -12.14 10.69
N VAL A 114 10.67 -11.57 11.25
CA VAL A 114 9.59 -12.35 11.86
C VAL A 114 8.47 -12.64 10.86
N SER A 115 7.89 -13.84 10.95
CA SER A 115 6.73 -14.26 10.17
C SER A 115 5.39 -13.94 10.85
N HIS A 116 5.41 -13.20 11.97
CA HIS A 116 4.20 -12.85 12.72
C HIS A 116 3.29 -11.93 11.91
N SER A 117 1.99 -12.24 11.92
CA SER A 117 0.96 -11.36 11.36
C SER A 117 0.43 -10.42 12.42
N ASN A 118 -0.01 -9.22 12.01
CA ASN A 118 -0.74 -8.30 12.89
C ASN A 118 -2.20 -8.74 13.11
N GLY A 119 -2.63 -9.88 12.57
CA GLY A 119 -4.04 -10.30 12.53
C GLY A 119 -4.66 -10.46 13.91
N VAL A 120 -3.93 -11.00 14.89
CA VAL A 120 -4.41 -11.13 16.27
C VAL A 120 -4.65 -9.75 16.90
N THR A 121 -3.67 -8.86 16.79
CA THR A 121 -3.75 -7.48 17.31
C THR A 121 -4.87 -6.69 16.63
N GLU A 122 -5.01 -6.80 15.32
CA GLU A 122 -6.09 -6.18 14.55
C GLU A 122 -7.47 -6.73 14.95
N GLY A 123 -7.58 -8.05 15.13
CA GLY A 123 -8.79 -8.72 15.61
C GLY A 123 -9.22 -8.22 16.99
N LEU A 124 -8.27 -8.15 17.93
CA LEU A 124 -8.52 -7.58 19.26
C LEU A 124 -8.96 -6.11 19.19
N ASN A 125 -8.26 -5.29 18.40
CA ASN A 125 -8.61 -3.88 18.21
C ASN A 125 -10.02 -3.71 17.61
N ASN A 126 -10.41 -4.56 16.66
CA ASN A 126 -11.74 -4.54 16.06
C ASN A 126 -12.81 -4.95 17.08
N LYS A 127 -12.56 -5.97 17.89
CA LYS A 127 -13.47 -6.39 18.97
C LYS A 127 -13.64 -5.28 20.02
N ILE A 128 -12.56 -4.61 20.44
CA ILE A 128 -12.61 -3.46 21.35
C ILE A 128 -13.42 -2.30 20.75
N LYS A 129 -13.19 -1.98 19.46
CA LYS A 129 -13.96 -0.95 18.74
C LYS A 129 -15.45 -1.30 18.67
N LEU A 130 -15.78 -2.58 18.45
CA LEU A 130 -17.16 -3.06 18.43
C LEU A 130 -17.83 -2.90 19.80
N ILE A 131 -17.17 -3.30 20.89
CA ILE A 131 -17.66 -3.12 22.26
C ILE A 131 -17.96 -1.64 22.53
N LYS A 132 -17.02 -0.75 22.18
CA LYS A 132 -17.22 0.70 22.35
C LYS A 132 -18.41 1.22 21.53
N ARG A 133 -18.61 0.73 20.31
CA ARG A 133 -19.71 1.14 19.42
C ARG A 133 -21.07 0.69 19.95
N ILE A 134 -21.20 -0.57 20.37
CA ILE A 134 -22.46 -1.13 20.89
C ILE A 134 -22.89 -0.42 22.18
N ALA A 135 -21.94 -0.03 23.02
CA ALA A 135 -22.22 0.68 24.26
C ALA A 135 -22.51 2.19 24.07
N PHE A 136 -22.46 2.70 22.83
CA PHE A 136 -22.53 4.14 22.54
C PHE A 136 -21.46 4.97 23.29
N GLY A 137 -20.29 4.35 23.53
CA GLY A 137 -19.18 4.92 24.29
C GLY A 137 -19.21 4.58 25.77
N TYR A 138 -18.07 4.78 26.43
CA TYR A 138 -17.91 4.61 27.88
C TYR A 138 -17.41 5.92 28.48
N ARG A 139 -18.03 6.37 29.56
CA ARG A 139 -17.56 7.54 30.34
C ARG A 139 -16.40 7.18 31.27
N ASN A 140 -16.37 5.94 31.76
CA ASN A 140 -15.37 5.44 32.69
C ASN A 140 -14.51 4.35 32.03
N PHE A 141 -13.19 4.54 32.03
CA PHE A 141 -12.23 3.60 31.47
C PHE A 141 -12.20 2.24 32.19
N TYR A 142 -12.36 2.21 33.52
CA TYR A 142 -12.39 0.97 34.30
C TYR A 142 -13.57 0.08 33.89
N ASN A 143 -14.75 0.68 33.69
CA ASN A 143 -15.93 -0.05 33.21
C ASN A 143 -15.74 -0.56 31.78
N PHE A 144 -15.07 0.22 30.92
CA PHE A 144 -14.74 -0.21 29.57
C PHE A 144 -13.76 -1.39 29.58
N ARG A 145 -12.70 -1.31 30.38
CA ARG A 145 -11.70 -2.36 30.55
C ARG A 145 -12.32 -3.64 31.11
N ALA A 146 -13.18 -3.52 32.14
CA ALA A 146 -13.90 -4.65 32.70
C ALA A 146 -14.78 -5.33 31.64
N ARG A 147 -15.52 -4.56 30.84
CA ARG A 147 -16.31 -5.13 29.74
C ARG A 147 -15.46 -5.83 28.69
N ILE A 148 -14.30 -5.27 28.34
CA ILE A 148 -13.36 -5.93 27.41
C ILE A 148 -12.93 -7.27 27.98
N TYR A 149 -12.50 -7.34 29.23
CA TYR A 149 -12.07 -8.59 29.84
C TYR A 149 -13.21 -9.61 29.95
N LEU A 150 -14.44 -9.19 30.30
CA LEU A 150 -15.61 -10.05 30.31
C LEU A 150 -15.86 -10.67 28.93
N GLN A 151 -15.82 -9.86 27.87
CA GLN A 151 -16.06 -10.33 26.50
C GLN A 151 -14.94 -11.23 25.95
N GLN A 152 -13.75 -11.18 26.55
CA GLN A 152 -12.62 -12.04 26.20
C GLN A 152 -12.52 -13.29 27.10
N GLY A 153 -13.40 -13.44 28.10
CA GLY A 153 -13.35 -14.57 29.04
C GLY A 153 -12.26 -14.47 30.11
N LEU A 154 -11.55 -13.34 30.18
CA LEU A 154 -10.33 -13.18 31.01
C LEU A 154 -10.61 -12.88 32.49
N ILE A 155 -11.86 -12.91 32.93
CA ILE A 155 -12.26 -12.63 34.33
C ILE A 155 -12.49 -13.92 35.13
N PHE A 156 -12.56 -15.08 34.48
CA PHE A 156 -12.89 -16.36 35.13
C PHE A 156 -11.76 -17.39 35.12
N GLU A 157 -10.55 -17.01 34.68
CA GLU A 157 -9.38 -17.87 34.78
C GLU A 157 -8.69 -17.64 36.14
N ASN A 158 -8.92 -18.57 37.07
CA ASN A 158 -8.09 -18.82 38.25
C ASN A 158 -7.02 -19.86 37.93
#